data_AF-A0A8H3P3D7-F1
#
_entry.id   AF-A0A8H3P3D7-F1
#
_cell.length_a   1.000
_cell.length_b   1.000
_cell.length_c   1.000
_cell.angle_alpha   90.00
_cell.angle_beta   90.00
_cell.angle_gamma   90.00
#
_symmetry.space_group_name_H-M   'P 1'
#
loop_
_entity.id
_entity.type
_entity.pdbx_description
1 polymer ?
#
loop_
_entity_poly.entity_id
_entity_poly.type
_entity_poly.pdbx_seq_one_letter_code
_entity_poly.pdbx_strand_id
1 'polypeptide(L)'
;MPLHDPSADLGGFVKAIFLSPDRSLNRQFNIAEGYYTLEEMAIYQKTFKTSLAAKGWPDFWQEDLVQVILHATEYGYFQGEKIEQAHELVSEPLTSLGKSLSGSADFATLIK
;
A
#
# COMPACT_ATOMS: atom_id res chain seq x y z
N MET A 1 -5.29 -6.09 -1.32
CA MET A 1 -3.90 -5.58 -1.28
C MET A 1 -3.77 -4.63 -0.10
N PRO A 2 -2.85 -4.87 0.84
CA PRO A 2 -2.59 -3.98 1.95
C PRO A 2 -1.94 -2.69 1.44
N LEU A 3 -2.48 -1.53 1.81
CA LEU A 3 -1.95 -0.22 1.44
C LEU A 3 -1.89 0.73 2.63
N HIS A 4 -0.94 1.65 2.61
CA HIS A 4 -0.86 2.81 3.51
C HIS A 4 -0.32 4.00 2.71
N ASP A 5 -0.49 5.23 3.21
CA ASP A 5 0.17 6.39 2.64
C ASP A 5 1.60 6.48 3.18
N PRO A 6 2.64 6.30 2.34
CA PRO A 6 4.01 6.30 2.83
C PRO A 6 4.48 7.68 3.31
N SER A 7 3.88 8.77 2.79
CA SER A 7 4.28 10.13 3.17
C SER A 7 3.62 10.55 4.49
N ALA A 8 2.38 10.13 4.72
CA ALA A 8 1.64 10.47 5.93
C ALA A 8 1.87 9.50 7.09
N ASP A 9 1.93 8.19 6.82
CA ASP A 9 1.76 7.18 7.88
C ASP A 9 3.06 6.45 8.26
N LEU A 10 4.02 6.30 7.33
CA LEU A 10 5.22 5.48 7.55
C LEU A 10 6.05 5.96 8.75
N GLY A 11 6.23 7.29 8.87
CA GLY A 11 6.96 7.88 10.00
C GLY A 11 6.28 7.58 11.34
N GLY A 12 4.94 7.55 11.37
CA GLY A 12 4.14 7.20 12.54
C GLY A 12 4.38 5.76 12.99
N PHE A 13 4.32 4.79 12.06
CA PHE A 13 4.62 3.38 12.36
C PHE A 13 6.04 3.19 12.86
N VAL A 14 7.04 3.74 12.16
CA VAL A 14 8.46 3.60 12.55
C VAL A 14 8.70 4.19 13.94
N LYS A 15 8.16 5.38 14.21
CA LYS A 15 8.24 6.03 15.52
C LYS A 15 7.58 5.18 16.60
N ALA A 16 6.38 4.65 16.36
CA ALA A 16 5.66 3.84 17.33
C ALA A 16 6.39 2.53 17.68
N ILE A 17 6.93 1.85 16.68
CA ILE A 17 7.77 0.65 16.85
C ILE A 17 9.00 0.99 17.69
N PHE A 18 9.69 2.09 17.37
CA PHE A 18 10.91 2.48 18.06
C PHE A 18 10.67 2.90 19.52
N LEU A 19 9.58 3.63 19.79
CA LEU A 19 9.25 4.16 21.12
C LEU A 19 8.52 3.17 22.04
N SER A 20 8.17 1.98 21.56
CA SER A 20 7.45 0.96 22.34
C SER A 20 8.22 -0.38 22.41
N PRO A 21 9.49 -0.41 22.86
CA PRO A 21 10.33 -1.62 22.81
C PRO A 21 9.70 -2.82 23.54
N ASP A 22 9.02 -2.60 24.67
CA ASP A 22 8.34 -3.66 25.43
C ASP A 22 7.25 -4.38 24.61
N ARG A 23 6.72 -3.72 23.58
CA ARG A 23 5.66 -4.24 22.71
C ARG A 23 6.16 -4.63 21.32
N SER A 24 7.34 -4.15 20.89
CA SER A 24 7.83 -4.26 19.51
C SER A 24 9.12 -5.05 19.34
N LEU A 25 9.95 -5.19 20.37
CA LEU A 25 11.23 -5.88 20.27
C LEU A 25 11.03 -7.36 19.91
N ASN A 26 11.81 -7.87 18.96
CA ASN A 26 11.70 -9.23 18.42
C ASN A 26 10.33 -9.58 17.81
N ARG A 27 9.57 -8.58 17.35
CA ARG A 27 8.29 -8.78 16.66
C ARG A 27 8.34 -8.24 15.24
N GLN A 28 7.53 -8.83 14.38
CA GLN A 28 7.24 -8.35 13.04
C GLN A 28 5.81 -7.80 13.01
N PHE A 29 5.61 -6.72 12.26
CA PHE A 29 4.31 -6.08 12.09
C PHE A 29 3.97 -5.98 10.61
N ASN A 30 2.77 -6.41 10.26
CA ASN A 30 2.22 -6.22 8.92
C ASN A 30 1.54 -4.85 8.88
N ILE A 31 2.16 -3.88 8.20
CA ILE A 31 1.70 -2.49 8.18
C ILE A 31 0.84 -2.21 6.95
N ALA A 32 -0.34 -1.66 7.20
CA ALA A 32 -1.25 -1.09 6.21
C ALA A 32 -2.26 -0.21 6.94
N GLU A 33 -2.86 0.76 6.26
CA GLU A 33 -4.11 1.37 6.71
C GLU A 33 -5.28 0.40 6.49
N GLY A 34 -5.32 -0.28 5.35
CA GLY A 34 -6.41 -1.17 5.00
C GLY A 34 -6.10 -2.10 3.85
N TYR A 35 -7.05 -3.02 3.58
CA TYR A 35 -7.01 -3.89 2.43
C TYR A 35 -7.93 -3.37 1.32
N TYR A 36 -7.37 -3.20 0.13
CA TYR A 36 -8.06 -2.70 -1.04
C TYR A 36 -8.06 -3.71 -2.18
N THR A 37 -9.13 -3.74 -2.95
CA THR A 37 -9.25 -4.46 -4.21
C THR A 37 -8.50 -3.72 -5.34
N LEU A 38 -8.19 -4.42 -6.43
CA LEU A 38 -7.59 -3.78 -7.60
C LEU A 38 -8.51 -2.70 -8.21
N GLU A 39 -9.82 -2.90 -8.10
CA GLU A 39 -10.83 -1.94 -8.55
C GLU A 39 -10.78 -0.65 -7.72
N GLU A 40 -10.73 -0.75 -6.39
CA GLU A 40 -10.57 0.41 -5.50
C GLU A 40 -9.24 1.15 -5.74
N MET A 41 -8.21 0.43 -6.19
CA MET A 41 -6.91 0.99 -6.58
C MET A 41 -6.87 1.52 -8.02
N ALA A 42 -7.97 1.44 -8.78
CA ALA A 42 -8.04 1.78 -10.20
C ALA A 42 -7.01 1.05 -11.09
N ILE A 43 -6.63 -0.18 -10.71
CA ILE A 43 -5.69 -1.02 -11.48
C ILE A 43 -6.49 -2.01 -12.35
N TYR A 44 -6.49 -1.77 -13.65
CA TYR A 44 -7.03 -2.71 -14.63
C TYR A 44 -5.92 -3.60 -15.21
N GLN A 45 -5.89 -4.88 -14.81
CA GLN A 45 -4.84 -5.84 -15.21
C GLN A 45 -4.55 -5.86 -16.72
N LYS A 46 -5.59 -5.83 -17.56
CA LYS A 46 -5.45 -5.92 -19.02
C LYS A 46 -4.70 -4.73 -19.64
N THR A 47 -4.77 -3.56 -19.03
CA THR A 47 -4.16 -2.33 -19.55
C THR A 47 -2.97 -1.86 -18.72
N PHE A 48 -2.80 -2.38 -17.51
CA PHE A 48 -1.80 -1.91 -16.54
C PHE A 48 -0.37 -1.91 -17.10
N LYS A 49 0.05 -3.00 -17.74
CA LYS A 49 1.40 -3.10 -18.35
C LYS A 49 1.61 -2.02 -19.43
N THR A 50 0.63 -1.86 -20.33
CA THR A 50 0.65 -0.85 -21.38
C THR A 50 0.70 0.57 -20.79
N SER A 51 -0.01 0.81 -19.68
CA SER A 51 0.02 2.09 -18.97
C SER A 51 1.39 2.38 -18.35
N LEU A 52 2.09 1.36 -17.83
CA LEU A 52 3.47 1.51 -17.33
C LEU A 52 4.46 1.80 -18.47
N ALA A 53 4.34 1.10 -19.59
CA ALA A 53 5.14 1.35 -20.79
C ALA A 53 4.95 2.79 -21.31
N ALA A 54 3.70 3.28 -21.35
CA ALA A 54 3.38 4.64 -21.76
C ALA A 54 4.00 5.71 -20.83
N LYS A 55 4.24 5.37 -19.56
CA LYS A 55 4.96 6.22 -18.59
C LYS A 55 6.50 6.11 -18.70
N GLY A 56 7.01 5.32 -19.64
CA GLY A 56 8.45 5.16 -19.89
C GLY A 56 9.16 4.22 -18.90
N TRP A 57 8.42 3.35 -18.21
CA TRP A 57 9.02 2.40 -17.27
C TRP A 57 9.75 1.27 -18.02
N PRO A 58 10.90 0.77 -17.52
CA PRO A 58 11.63 -0.31 -18.19
C PRO A 58 10.83 -1.62 -18.26
N ASP A 59 10.98 -2.39 -19.33
CA ASP A 59 10.18 -3.61 -19.59
C ASP A 59 10.23 -4.63 -18.45
N PHE A 60 11.40 -4.82 -17.81
CA PHE A 60 11.52 -5.76 -16.69
C PHE A 60 10.71 -5.31 -15.47
N TRP A 61 10.69 -4.01 -15.16
CA TRP A 61 9.87 -3.45 -14.09
C TRP A 61 8.37 -3.56 -14.39
N GLN A 62 7.98 -3.39 -15.67
CA GLN A 62 6.58 -3.56 -16.06
C GLN A 62 6.10 -5.00 -15.81
N GLU A 63 6.91 -5.99 -16.19
CA GLU A 63 6.59 -7.40 -15.97
C GLU A 63 6.57 -7.73 -14.47
N ASP A 64 7.58 -7.32 -13.71
CA ASP A 64 7.68 -7.60 -12.28
C ASP A 64 6.47 -7.06 -11.52
N LEU A 65 6.02 -5.83 -11.80
CA LEU A 65 4.85 -5.25 -11.15
C LEU A 65 3.54 -5.97 -11.51
N VAL A 66 3.39 -6.39 -12.76
CA VAL A 66 2.23 -7.20 -13.19
C VAL A 66 2.24 -8.54 -12.45
N GLN A 67 3.39 -9.21 -12.36
CA GLN A 67 3.53 -10.47 -11.64
C GLN A 67 3.27 -10.31 -10.14
N VAL A 68 3.74 -9.22 -9.52
CA VAL A 68 3.44 -8.91 -8.11
C VAL A 68 1.94 -8.77 -7.89
N ILE A 69 1.24 -8.05 -8.77
CA ILE A 69 -0.22 -7.89 -8.68
C ILE A 69 -0.94 -9.24 -8.87
N LEU A 70 -0.53 -10.04 -9.86
CA LEU A 70 -1.12 -11.36 -10.11
C LEU A 70 -0.90 -12.30 -8.93
N HIS A 71 0.34 -12.39 -8.45
CA HIS A 71 0.72 -13.19 -7.30
C HIS A 71 -0.06 -12.76 -6.05
N ALA A 72 -0.17 -11.46 -5.81
CA ALA A 72 -0.97 -10.91 -4.72
C ALA A 72 -2.45 -11.24 -4.81
N THR A 73 -3.03 -11.27 -6.02
CA THR A 73 -4.43 -11.66 -6.20
C THR A 73 -4.66 -13.15 -5.99
N GLU A 74 -3.67 -13.98 -6.33
CA GLU A 74 -3.79 -15.45 -6.23
C GLU A 74 -3.49 -15.96 -4.81
N TYR A 75 -2.42 -15.43 -4.18
CA TYR A 75 -1.91 -15.93 -2.90
C TYR A 75 -2.17 -14.99 -1.72
N GLY A 76 -2.65 -13.77 -1.99
CA GLY A 76 -2.88 -12.76 -0.96
C GLY A 76 -1.58 -12.14 -0.43
N TYR A 77 -1.72 -11.38 0.66
CA TYR A 77 -0.60 -10.79 1.40
C TYR A 77 -0.59 -11.29 2.84
N PHE A 78 0.60 -11.22 3.45
CA PHE A 78 0.81 -11.52 4.87
C PHE A 78 0.31 -12.90 5.30
N GLN A 79 0.13 -13.84 4.36
CA GLN A 79 -0.43 -15.18 4.63
C GLN A 79 -1.79 -15.14 5.38
N GLY A 80 -2.57 -14.06 5.19
CA GLY A 80 -3.85 -13.86 5.90
C GLY A 80 -3.71 -13.37 7.34
N GLU A 81 -2.50 -12.99 7.78
CA GLU A 81 -2.30 -12.36 9.07
C GLU A 81 -2.97 -10.98 9.17
N LYS A 82 -3.26 -10.61 10.42
CA LYS A 82 -3.97 -9.40 10.81
C LYS A 82 -3.04 -8.17 10.79
N ILE A 83 -3.55 -7.03 10.31
CA ILE A 83 -2.85 -5.74 10.30
C ILE A 83 -3.15 -4.90 11.55
N GLU A 84 -4.17 -5.30 12.32
CA GLU A 84 -4.66 -4.59 13.51
C GLU A 84 -3.57 -4.48 14.59
N GLN A 85 -2.64 -5.43 14.64
CA GLN A 85 -1.49 -5.37 15.56
C GLN A 85 -0.62 -4.13 15.29
N ALA A 86 -0.50 -3.70 14.03
CA ALA A 86 0.22 -2.48 13.70
C ALA A 86 -0.61 -1.23 14.05
N HIS A 87 -1.94 -1.30 13.91
CA HIS A 87 -2.84 -0.19 14.26
C HIS A 87 -2.80 0.11 15.76
N GLU A 88 -2.69 -0.91 16.61
CA GLU A 88 -2.57 -0.75 18.06
C GLU A 88 -1.28 -0.01 18.51
N LEU A 89 -0.26 0.06 17.65
CA LEU A 89 0.98 0.79 17.94
C LEU A 89 0.82 2.29 17.74
N VAL A 90 0.02 2.71 16.77
CA VAL A 90 -0.16 4.10 16.38
C VAL A 90 -1.35 4.70 17.10
N SER A 91 -1.21 5.92 17.61
CA SER A 91 -2.28 6.64 18.30
C SER A 91 -3.09 7.55 17.39
N GLU A 92 -2.53 7.91 16.24
CA GLU A 92 -3.15 8.80 15.26
C GLU A 92 -3.88 7.98 14.19
N PRO A 93 -5.03 8.46 13.69
CA PRO A 93 -5.75 7.78 12.62
C PRO A 93 -4.94 7.79 11.33
N LEU A 94 -4.84 6.63 10.68
CA LEU A 94 -4.14 6.44 9.42
C LEU A 94 -4.87 7.10 8.25
N THR A 95 -4.13 7.36 7.17
CA THR A 95 -4.67 8.01 5.97
C THR A 95 -5.27 7.00 5.01
N SER A 96 -6.59 7.05 4.84
CA SER A 96 -7.28 6.18 3.88
C SER A 96 -6.90 6.50 2.43
N LEU A 97 -7.05 5.52 1.54
CA LEU A 97 -6.76 5.67 0.11
C LEU A 97 -7.53 6.84 -0.50
N GLY A 98 -8.83 6.96 -0.20
CA GLY A 98 -9.65 8.06 -0.73
C GLY A 98 -9.16 9.44 -0.28
N LYS A 99 -8.69 9.57 0.97
CA LYS A 99 -8.11 10.81 1.50
C LYS A 99 -6.77 11.13 0.84
N SER A 100 -5.91 10.12 0.68
CA SER A 100 -4.61 10.27 -0.01
C SER A 100 -4.79 10.72 -1.47
N LEU A 101 -5.68 10.05 -2.21
CA LEU A 101 -5.98 10.38 -3.60
C LEU A 101 -6.63 11.76 -3.76
N SER A 102 -7.55 12.15 -2.87
CA SER A 102 -8.19 13.47 -2.92
C SER A 102 -7.21 14.62 -2.67
N GLY A 103 -6.13 14.36 -1.93
CA GLY A 103 -5.06 15.34 -1.69
C GLY A 103 -4.02 15.41 -2.82
N SER A 104 -4.05 14.48 -3.78
CA SER A 104 -3.04 14.36 -4.84
C SER A 104 -3.37 15.25 -6.04
N ALA A 105 -2.50 16.21 -6.33
CA ALA A 105 -2.59 17.05 -7.52
C ALA A 105 -2.53 16.21 -8.81
N ASP A 106 -1.69 15.17 -8.83
CA ASP A 106 -1.55 14.27 -9.98
C ASP A 106 -2.83 13.48 -10.22
N PHE A 107 -3.47 12.96 -9.16
CA PHE A 107 -4.73 12.25 -9.31
C PHE A 107 -5.85 13.17 -9.80
N ALA A 108 -5.89 14.42 -9.33
CA ALA A 108 -6.85 15.42 -9.82
C ALA A 108 -6.72 15.70 -11.33
N THR A 109 -5.55 15.48 -11.94
CA THR A 109 -5.38 15.60 -13.40
C THR A 109 -5.92 14.41 -14.19
N LEU A 110 -6.10 13.24 -13.55
CA LEU A 110 -6.53 12.00 -14.19
C LEU A 110 -8.06 11.82 -14.24
N ILE A 111 -8.82 12.60 -13.47
CA ILE A 111 -10.30 12.51 -13.39
C ILE A 111 -10.99 13.55 -14.30
N LYS A 112 -10.25 14.24 -15.18
CA LYS A 112 -10.80 15.14 -16.21
C LYS A 112 -10.97 14.43 -17.53
#